data_AF-A0A3M1UGC9-F1
#
_entry.id   AF-A0A3M1UGC9-F1
#
_cell.length_a   1.000
_cell.length_b   1.000
_cell.length_c   1.000
_cell.angle_alpha   90.00
_cell.angle_beta   90.00
_cell.angle_gamma   90.00
#
_symmetry.space_group_name_H-M   'P 1'
#
loop_
_entity.id
_entity.type
_entity.pdbx_description
1 polymer ?
#
loop_
_entity_poly.entity_id
_entity_poly.type
_entity_poly.pdbx_seq_one_letter_code
_entity_poly.pdbx_strand_id
1 'polypeptide(L)'
;MASPLRSILAVAGLGLLLSSPLAGAGNLLPEIPKAKARVSATQGCVEPTEVMRHNHMKFLLHHRKEALREGVRTKKYSLMECINCHVPDPDSPQAVHYGNPKHFCSSCHTYAAVRIDCFECHRDTPLPSSRKSTSASGVTAPVTLASGVDAHALKKASSPAEEN
;
A
#
# COMPACT_ATOMS: atom_id res chain seq x y z
N MET A 1 45.99 -48.95 34.96
CA MET A 1 45.62 -49.47 33.64
C MET A 1 44.30 -48.84 33.24
N ALA A 2 44.34 -47.78 32.41
CA ALA A 2 43.16 -47.03 32.00
C ALA A 2 42.50 -47.73 30.81
N SER A 3 41.21 -48.05 30.91
CA SER A 3 40.45 -48.78 29.89
C SER A 3 40.34 -48.00 28.57
N PRO A 4 40.66 -48.61 27.41
CA PRO A 4 40.61 -47.95 26.10
C PRO A 4 39.18 -47.63 25.63
N LEU A 5 38.17 -48.19 26.28
CA LEU A 5 36.75 -47.97 25.95
C LEU A 5 36.28 -46.52 26.18
N ARG A 6 36.89 -45.77 27.12
CA ARG A 6 36.49 -44.39 27.39
C ARG A 6 36.94 -43.42 26.30
N SER A 7 38.05 -43.71 25.61
CA SER A 7 38.58 -42.86 24.54
C SER A 7 37.81 -43.01 23.22
N ILE A 8 37.22 -44.18 22.95
CA ILE A 8 36.45 -44.41 21.72
C ILE A 8 35.11 -43.64 21.75
N LEU A 9 34.47 -43.54 22.92
CA LEU A 9 33.25 -42.76 23.11
C LEU A 9 33.45 -41.24 22.93
N ALA A 10 34.65 -40.71 23.21
CA ALA A 10 34.96 -39.30 23.04
C ALA A 10 35.17 -38.89 21.56
N VAL A 11 35.66 -39.81 20.71
CA VAL A 11 35.90 -39.53 19.29
C VAL A 11 34.61 -39.67 18.45
N ALA A 12 33.70 -40.58 18.84
CA ALA A 12 32.42 -40.77 18.16
C ALA A 12 31.43 -39.61 18.39
N GLY A 13 31.54 -38.87 19.50
CA GLY A 13 30.70 -37.70 19.78
C GLY A 13 31.07 -36.44 18.98
N LEU A 14 32.32 -36.32 18.52
CA LEU A 14 32.80 -35.13 17.80
C LEU A 14 32.62 -35.23 16.27
N GLY A 15 32.48 -36.44 15.71
CA GLY A 15 32.25 -36.65 14.29
C GLY A 15 30.81 -36.39 13.82
N LEU A 16 29.84 -36.31 14.73
CA LEU A 16 28.42 -36.19 14.41
C LEU A 16 27.88 -34.74 14.46
N LEU A 17 28.76 -33.74 14.46
CA LEU A 17 28.37 -32.32 14.41
C LEU A 17 28.65 -31.65 13.04
N LEU A 18 29.29 -32.33 12.10
CA LEU A 18 29.61 -31.77 10.77
C LEU A 18 28.60 -32.14 9.66
N SER A 19 27.56 -32.91 9.98
CA SER A 19 26.56 -33.39 9.02
C SER A 19 25.24 -32.63 9.14
N SER A 20 25.24 -31.33 9.44
CA SER A 20 24.05 -30.52 9.23
C SER A 20 23.90 -30.27 7.72
N PRO A 21 22.89 -30.86 7.05
CA PRO A 21 22.56 -30.40 5.71
C PRO A 21 22.16 -28.93 5.85
N LEU A 22 22.83 -28.06 5.09
CA LEU A 22 22.38 -26.69 4.90
C LEU A 22 21.10 -26.74 4.06
N ALA A 23 20.00 -27.13 4.71
CA ALA A 23 18.70 -27.26 4.10
C ALA A 23 18.14 -25.86 3.89
N GLY A 24 18.17 -25.42 2.63
CA GLY A 24 17.37 -24.32 2.11
C GLY A 24 17.91 -22.93 2.44
N ALA A 25 18.70 -22.37 1.52
CA ALA A 25 18.59 -20.95 1.24
C ALA A 25 17.20 -20.70 0.64
N GLY A 26 16.17 -20.71 1.49
CA GLY A 26 14.86 -20.20 1.13
C GLY A 26 15.02 -18.75 0.66
N ASN A 27 14.20 -18.34 -0.30
CA ASN A 27 14.18 -16.96 -0.79
C ASN A 27 14.05 -16.03 0.41
N LEU A 28 15.10 -15.25 0.73
CA LEU A 28 15.11 -14.34 1.89
C LEU A 28 14.12 -13.17 1.71
N LEU A 29 13.60 -12.99 0.50
CA LEU A 29 12.61 -11.97 0.17
C LEU A 29 11.20 -12.53 0.28
N PRO A 30 10.22 -11.69 0.66
CA PRO A 30 8.82 -12.09 0.70
C PRO A 30 8.33 -12.37 -0.73
N GLU A 31 7.45 -13.37 -0.85
CA GLU A 31 6.65 -13.56 -2.06
C GLU A 31 5.58 -12.45 -2.10
N ILE A 32 5.81 -11.42 -2.91
CA ILE A 32 4.91 -10.27 -3.03
C ILE A 32 3.89 -10.55 -4.14
N PRO A 33 2.58 -10.53 -3.85
CA PRO A 33 1.53 -10.62 -4.87
C PRO A 33 1.76 -9.59 -5.98
N LYS A 34 1.59 -9.99 -7.23
CA LYS A 34 1.78 -9.06 -8.36
C LYS A 34 0.66 -8.01 -8.36
N ALA A 35 1.04 -6.74 -8.45
CA ALA A 35 0.10 -5.67 -8.75
C ALA A 35 -0.48 -5.84 -10.15
N LYS A 36 -1.66 -5.23 -10.39
CA LYS A 36 -2.19 -5.07 -11.75
C LYS A 36 -1.19 -4.25 -12.57
N ALA A 37 -1.08 -4.53 -13.87
CA ALA A 37 -0.22 -3.75 -14.75
C ALA A 37 -0.71 -2.29 -14.87
N ARG A 38 -2.04 -2.10 -14.79
CA ARG A 38 -2.76 -0.83 -14.93
C ARG A 38 -4.06 -0.89 -14.12
N VAL A 39 -4.58 0.26 -13.74
CA VAL A 39 -5.89 0.37 -13.05
C VAL A 39 -7.04 0.12 -14.04
N SER A 40 -6.90 0.60 -15.27
CA SER A 40 -7.84 0.41 -16.38
C SER A 40 -7.11 0.39 -17.72
N ALA A 41 -7.86 0.26 -18.83
CA ALA A 41 -7.29 0.37 -20.17
C ALA A 41 -6.60 1.73 -20.42
N THR A 42 -7.09 2.79 -19.80
CA THR A 42 -6.62 4.17 -20.01
C THR A 42 -5.80 4.73 -18.84
N GLN A 43 -5.86 4.10 -17.67
CA GLN A 43 -5.21 4.58 -16.45
C GLN A 43 -4.12 3.61 -15.96
N GLY A 44 -2.88 4.09 -15.95
CA GLY A 44 -1.74 3.39 -15.35
C GLY A 44 -1.78 3.38 -13.82
N CYS A 45 -0.87 2.63 -13.21
CA CYS A 45 -0.60 2.78 -11.78
C CYS A 45 0.21 4.06 -11.52
N VAL A 46 0.34 4.44 -10.25
CA VAL A 46 0.80 5.77 -9.83
C VAL A 46 2.22 6.11 -10.29
N GLU A 47 3.08 5.10 -10.40
CA GLU A 47 4.48 5.17 -10.87
C GLU A 47 4.94 3.79 -11.41
N PRO A 48 6.03 3.72 -12.18
CA PRO A 48 6.68 2.46 -12.55
C PRO A 48 7.14 1.64 -11.34
N THR A 49 7.20 0.32 -11.48
CA THR A 49 7.59 -0.62 -10.42
C THR A 49 8.93 -0.26 -9.76
N GLU A 50 9.93 0.12 -10.55
CA GLU A 50 11.26 0.45 -10.02
C GLU A 50 11.21 1.69 -9.12
N VAL A 51 10.50 2.74 -9.57
CA VAL A 51 10.31 3.96 -8.79
C VAL A 51 9.59 3.67 -7.47
N MET A 52 8.55 2.82 -7.53
CA MET A 52 7.79 2.43 -6.34
C MET A 52 8.63 1.63 -5.36
N ARG A 53 9.45 0.67 -5.80
CA ARG A 53 10.30 -0.12 -4.90
C ARG A 53 11.25 0.75 -4.06
N HIS A 54 11.80 1.82 -4.65
CA HIS A 54 12.72 2.72 -3.95
C HIS A 54 12.03 3.81 -3.14
N ASN A 55 10.84 4.27 -3.57
CA ASN A 55 10.23 5.49 -3.03
C ASN A 55 8.83 5.31 -2.42
N HIS A 56 8.27 4.09 -2.39
CA HIS A 56 6.93 3.79 -1.88
C HIS A 56 6.62 4.48 -0.55
N MET A 57 7.50 4.31 0.45
CA MET A 57 7.28 4.88 1.77
C MET A 57 7.42 6.40 1.79
N LYS A 58 8.26 6.99 0.95
CA LYS A 58 8.40 8.45 0.86
C LYS A 58 7.09 9.08 0.36
N PHE A 59 6.53 8.54 -0.72
CA PHE A 59 5.26 9.02 -1.28
C PHE A 59 4.11 8.86 -0.30
N LEU A 60 3.98 7.69 0.34
CA LEU A 60 2.90 7.45 1.30
C LEU A 60 3.02 8.31 2.56
N LEU A 61 4.23 8.49 3.12
CA LEU A 61 4.40 9.31 4.32
C LEU A 61 4.14 10.79 4.05
N HIS A 62 4.62 11.30 2.91
CA HIS A 62 4.34 12.66 2.49
C HIS A 62 2.84 12.87 2.31
N HIS A 63 2.18 12.00 1.52
CA HIS A 63 0.75 12.10 1.28
C HIS A 63 -0.08 11.92 2.56
N ARG A 64 0.32 11.05 3.49
CA ARG A 64 -0.33 10.90 4.80
C ARG A 64 -0.26 12.20 5.60
N LYS A 65 0.90 12.87 5.62
CA LYS A 65 1.06 14.16 6.31
C LYS A 65 0.13 15.21 5.70
N GLU A 66 0.16 15.35 4.38
CA GLU A 66 -0.70 16.28 3.64
C GLU A 66 -2.18 16.03 3.94
N ALA A 67 -2.63 14.79 3.79
CA ALA A 67 -4.05 14.44 3.92
C ALA A 67 -4.58 14.54 5.36
N LEU A 68 -3.78 14.09 6.35
CA LEU A 68 -4.24 14.01 7.75
C LEU A 68 -3.95 15.25 8.58
N ARG A 69 -2.82 15.93 8.33
CA ARG A 69 -2.40 17.08 9.15
C ARG A 69 -2.65 18.41 8.47
N GLU A 70 -2.58 18.46 7.15
CA GLU A 70 -2.69 19.70 6.38
C GLU A 70 -4.04 19.79 5.63
N GLY A 71 -4.81 18.71 5.60
CA GLY A 71 -6.11 18.63 4.93
C GLY A 71 -6.04 18.59 3.40
N VAL A 72 -4.85 18.49 2.82
CA VAL A 72 -4.62 18.48 1.37
C VAL A 72 -4.80 17.06 0.82
N ARG A 73 -5.79 16.86 -0.06
CA ARG A 73 -6.15 15.53 -0.60
C ARG A 73 -5.96 15.47 -2.11
N THR A 74 -4.76 15.11 -2.54
CA THR A 74 -4.43 14.87 -3.95
C THR A 74 -4.76 13.43 -4.37
N LYS A 75 -4.95 13.18 -5.68
CA LYS A 75 -5.33 11.85 -6.18
C LYS A 75 -4.13 10.89 -6.33
N LYS A 76 -3.03 11.35 -6.94
CA LYS A 76 -1.93 10.49 -7.47
C LYS A 76 -1.37 9.49 -6.46
N TYR A 77 -1.19 9.86 -5.20
CA TYR A 77 -0.63 8.98 -4.16
C TYR A 77 -1.63 8.62 -3.05
N SER A 78 -2.92 8.79 -3.33
CA SER A 78 -3.96 8.41 -2.40
C SER A 78 -3.99 6.90 -2.18
N LEU A 79 -4.40 6.48 -0.98
CA LEU A 79 -4.62 5.06 -0.67
C LEU A 79 -5.55 4.38 -1.68
N MET A 80 -6.54 5.12 -2.21
CA MET A 80 -7.48 4.60 -3.21
C MET A 80 -6.77 4.23 -4.52
N GLU A 81 -5.88 5.08 -5.03
CA GLU A 81 -5.12 4.80 -6.25
C GLU A 81 -4.17 3.61 -6.06
N CYS A 82 -3.54 3.50 -4.88
CA CYS A 82 -2.71 2.35 -4.55
C CYS A 82 -3.52 1.04 -4.49
N ILE A 83 -4.63 1.01 -3.73
CA ILE A 83 -5.45 -0.19 -3.55
C ILE A 83 -6.05 -0.67 -4.87
N ASN A 84 -6.49 0.24 -5.74
CA ASN A 84 -7.06 -0.11 -7.04
C ASN A 84 -6.08 -0.84 -7.97
N CYS A 85 -4.77 -0.60 -7.83
CA CYS A 85 -3.72 -1.29 -8.58
C CYS A 85 -3.18 -2.53 -7.85
N HIS A 86 -3.05 -2.48 -6.52
CA HIS A 86 -2.37 -3.52 -5.73
C HIS A 86 -3.26 -4.64 -5.23
N VAL A 87 -4.57 -4.39 -5.08
CA VAL A 87 -5.50 -5.34 -4.50
C VAL A 87 -6.47 -5.82 -5.60
N PRO A 88 -6.68 -7.15 -5.72
CA PRO A 88 -7.70 -7.68 -6.61
C PRO A 88 -9.07 -7.08 -6.33
N ASP A 89 -9.94 -7.06 -7.33
CA ASP A 89 -11.33 -6.62 -7.12
C ASP A 89 -12.02 -7.55 -6.09
N PRO A 90 -12.95 -7.02 -5.27
CA PRO A 90 -13.48 -7.77 -4.13
C PRO A 90 -14.19 -9.08 -4.50
N ASP A 91 -14.65 -9.23 -5.74
CA ASP A 91 -15.31 -10.43 -6.25
C ASP A 91 -14.30 -11.48 -6.80
N SER A 92 -13.01 -11.15 -6.81
CA SER A 92 -11.94 -12.07 -7.25
C SER A 92 -11.72 -13.17 -6.20
N PRO A 93 -11.45 -14.42 -6.61
CA PRO A 93 -11.07 -15.48 -5.67
C PRO A 93 -9.71 -15.23 -4.99
N GLN A 94 -8.93 -14.24 -5.45
CA GLN A 94 -7.69 -13.80 -4.83
C GLN A 94 -7.89 -12.62 -3.86
N ALA A 95 -9.12 -12.12 -3.69
CA ALA A 95 -9.43 -11.05 -2.75
C ALA A 95 -9.22 -11.56 -1.32
N VAL A 96 -8.29 -10.91 -0.63
CA VAL A 96 -8.00 -11.15 0.80
C VAL A 96 -7.86 -9.80 1.48
N HIS A 97 -8.08 -9.78 2.79
CA HIS A 97 -7.98 -8.58 3.61
C HIS A 97 -6.59 -8.37 4.21
N TYR A 98 -6.29 -7.13 4.60
CA TYR A 98 -5.07 -6.75 5.32
C TYR A 98 -4.93 -7.62 6.59
N GLY A 99 -3.69 -7.98 6.91
CA GLY A 99 -3.37 -9.01 7.90
C GLY A 99 -3.22 -10.42 7.32
N ASN A 100 -3.83 -10.73 6.16
CA ASN A 100 -3.52 -11.97 5.44
C ASN A 100 -2.15 -11.84 4.72
N PRO A 101 -1.22 -12.81 4.83
CA PRO A 101 0.07 -12.76 4.13
C PRO A 101 -0.01 -12.66 2.61
N LYS A 102 -1.12 -13.12 2.00
CA LYS A 102 -1.38 -13.02 0.56
C LYS A 102 -1.90 -11.64 0.13
N HIS A 103 -2.19 -10.74 1.05
CA HIS A 103 -2.53 -9.36 0.72
C HIS A 103 -1.24 -8.59 0.38
N PHE A 104 -1.26 -7.81 -0.71
CA PHE A 104 -0.09 -7.07 -1.19
C PHE A 104 0.63 -6.28 -0.09
N CYS A 105 -0.08 -5.36 0.58
CA CYS A 105 0.48 -4.55 1.66
C CYS A 105 1.03 -5.41 2.82
N SER A 106 0.30 -6.44 3.24
CA SER A 106 0.72 -7.33 4.33
C SER A 106 2.02 -8.07 4.01
N SER A 107 2.25 -8.50 2.77
CA SER A 107 3.45 -9.27 2.41
C SER A 107 4.74 -8.51 2.75
N CYS A 108 4.82 -7.22 2.38
CA CYS A 108 5.95 -6.37 2.69
C CYS A 108 5.94 -5.89 4.14
N HIS A 109 4.77 -5.57 4.72
CA HIS A 109 4.68 -5.03 6.07
C HIS A 109 5.02 -6.08 7.13
N THR A 110 4.61 -7.33 6.92
CA THR A 110 5.03 -8.46 7.75
C THR A 110 6.53 -8.70 7.62
N TYR A 111 7.06 -8.70 6.39
CA TYR A 111 8.50 -8.85 6.16
C TYR A 111 9.34 -7.75 6.82
N ALA A 112 8.90 -6.49 6.72
CA ALA A 112 9.58 -5.34 7.32
C ALA A 112 9.27 -5.15 8.82
N ALA A 113 8.45 -6.02 9.41
CA ALA A 113 7.94 -5.89 10.79
C ALA A 113 7.27 -4.52 11.08
N VAL A 114 6.57 -3.96 10.10
CA VAL A 114 5.86 -2.68 10.19
C VAL A 114 4.36 -2.93 10.33
N ARG A 115 3.74 -2.32 11.34
CA ARG A 115 2.28 -2.28 11.49
C ARG A 115 1.72 -0.95 10.99
N ILE A 116 0.60 -0.99 10.29
CA ILE A 116 -0.19 0.20 9.93
C ILE A 116 -1.58 0.10 10.54
N ASP A 117 -2.15 1.26 10.84
CA ASP A 117 -3.43 1.48 11.53
C ASP A 117 -4.55 1.96 10.59
N CYS A 118 -4.20 2.34 9.35
CA CYS A 118 -5.15 2.90 8.38
C CYS A 118 -6.41 2.01 8.21
N PHE A 119 -6.22 0.69 8.17
CA PHE A 119 -7.28 -0.28 7.87
C PHE A 119 -8.08 -0.74 9.09
N GLU A 120 -7.81 -0.19 10.28
CA GLU A 120 -8.69 -0.41 11.43
C GLU A 120 -10.05 0.27 11.23
N CYS A 121 -10.07 1.38 10.50
CA CYS A 121 -11.28 2.13 10.16
C CYS A 121 -11.52 2.24 8.64
N HIS A 122 -10.47 2.23 7.80
CA HIS A 122 -10.62 2.33 6.35
C HIS A 122 -10.68 0.97 5.67
N ARG A 123 -11.33 0.94 4.50
CA ARG A 123 -11.34 -0.25 3.64
C ARG A 123 -9.95 -0.50 3.05
N ASP A 124 -9.57 -1.77 3.01
CA ASP A 124 -8.34 -2.31 2.42
C ASP A 124 -8.53 -2.85 1.00
N THR A 125 -9.79 -2.89 0.53
CA THR A 125 -10.18 -3.44 -0.76
C THR A 125 -10.74 -2.36 -1.70
N PRO A 126 -10.62 -2.54 -3.03
CA PRO A 126 -11.24 -1.64 -4.00
C PRO A 126 -12.75 -1.52 -3.76
N LEU A 127 -13.36 -0.43 -4.23
CA LEU A 127 -14.82 -0.38 -4.36
C LEU A 127 -15.25 -1.40 -5.44
N PRO A 128 -16.34 -2.15 -5.22
CA PRO A 128 -16.87 -3.03 -6.25
C PRO A 128 -17.24 -2.21 -7.49
N SER A 129 -17.13 -2.84 -8.67
CA SER A 129 -17.30 -2.17 -9.95
C SER A 129 -18.65 -1.45 -10.09
N SER A 130 -19.71 -1.96 -9.45
CA SER A 130 -21.04 -1.32 -9.40
C SER A 130 -21.06 0.04 -8.70
N ARG A 131 -20.05 0.38 -7.88
CA ARG A 131 -19.92 1.65 -7.16
C ARG A 131 -18.80 2.56 -7.69
N LYS A 132 -17.99 2.12 -8.66
CA LYS A 132 -16.90 2.95 -9.23
C LYS A 132 -17.40 4.05 -10.18
N SER A 133 -18.56 3.89 -10.79
CA SER A 133 -19.12 4.82 -11.79
C SER A 133 -19.59 6.17 -11.22
N THR A 134 -19.81 6.28 -9.91
CA THR A 134 -20.36 7.49 -9.29
C THR A 134 -19.30 8.47 -8.77
N SER A 135 -18.03 8.07 -8.65
CA SER A 135 -16.94 8.95 -8.17
C SER A 135 -16.12 9.63 -9.27
N ALA A 136 -16.34 9.29 -10.54
CA ALA A 136 -15.61 9.87 -11.67
C ALA A 136 -16.26 11.16 -12.23
N SER A 137 -17.53 11.41 -11.93
CA SER A 137 -18.15 12.71 -12.19
C SER A 137 -17.83 13.63 -11.03
N GLY A 138 -16.97 14.62 -11.27
CA GLY A 138 -17.06 15.87 -10.52
C GLY A 138 -18.52 16.31 -10.58
N VAL A 139 -19.21 16.25 -9.44
CA VAL A 139 -20.50 16.92 -9.28
C VAL A 139 -20.20 18.42 -9.30
N THR A 140 -20.08 18.98 -10.51
CA THR A 140 -20.61 20.31 -10.76
C THR A 140 -22.12 20.17 -10.76
N ALA A 141 -22.72 20.09 -9.57
CA ALA A 141 -24.12 20.40 -9.45
C ALA A 141 -24.25 21.90 -9.81
N PRO A 142 -25.10 22.29 -10.77
CA PRO A 142 -25.43 23.69 -10.91
C PRO A 142 -26.16 24.10 -9.63
N VAL A 143 -25.53 24.95 -8.82
CA VAL A 143 -26.26 25.69 -7.80
C VAL A 143 -27.16 26.66 -8.58
N THR A 144 -28.39 26.22 -8.88
CA THR A 144 -29.45 27.13 -9.30
C THR A 144 -29.77 28.02 -8.10
N LEU A 145 -29.20 29.23 -8.11
CA LEU A 145 -29.62 30.33 -7.25
C LEU A 145 -31.10 30.60 -7.55
N ALA A 146 -31.98 30.23 -6.61
CA ALA A 146 -33.32 30.80 -6.53
C ALA A 146 -33.24 32.08 -5.68
N SER A 147 -33.77 33.15 -6.25
CA SER A 147 -33.76 34.53 -5.78
C SER A 147 -34.25 34.76 -4.35
N GLY A 148 -33.64 35.74 -3.68
CA GLY A 148 -34.36 36.70 -2.83
C GLY A 148 -33.90 36.79 -1.37
N VAL A 149 -32.97 37.70 -1.06
CA VAL A 149 -33.19 38.86 -0.17
C VAL A 149 -31.87 39.61 0.07
N ASP A 150 -31.97 40.93 0.03
CA ASP A 150 -30.93 41.94 -0.04
C ASP A 150 -29.96 42.02 1.16
N ALA A 151 -28.78 42.56 0.84
CA ALA A 151 -28.26 43.82 1.39
C ALA A 151 -26.85 43.74 1.99
N HIS A 152 -25.97 44.50 1.33
CA HIS A 152 -24.90 45.32 1.92
C HIS A 152 -23.60 44.65 2.40
N ALA A 153 -22.51 45.29 2.00
CA ALA A 153 -21.11 45.11 2.41
C ALA A 153 -20.39 43.87 1.83
N LEU A 154 -19.23 43.96 1.20
CA LEU A 154 -18.30 45.05 1.03
C LEU A 154 -17.52 44.81 -0.27
N LYS A 155 -17.38 45.87 -1.03
CA LYS A 155 -16.56 45.99 -2.22
C LYS A 155 -15.07 46.08 -1.83
N LYS A 156 -14.21 45.75 -2.81
CA LYS A 156 -12.75 46.02 -2.95
C LYS A 156 -11.87 44.83 -2.49
N ALA A 157 -11.03 44.20 -3.31
CA ALA A 157 -10.25 44.64 -4.48
C ALA A 157 -9.95 43.38 -5.37
N SER A 158 -10.21 43.36 -6.69
CA SER A 158 -9.27 43.69 -7.80
C SER A 158 -7.85 43.14 -7.60
N SER A 159 -7.17 42.39 -8.47
CA SER A 159 -7.33 41.88 -9.85
C SER A 159 -6.26 40.76 -10.08
N PRO A 160 -6.23 40.08 -11.25
CA PRO A 160 -5.59 38.77 -11.47
C PRO A 160 -4.25 38.81 -12.26
N ALA A 161 -3.83 37.63 -12.74
CA ALA A 161 -2.82 37.30 -13.76
C ALA A 161 -1.41 37.00 -13.18
N GLU A 162 -0.55 36.13 -13.72
CA GLU A 162 -0.51 35.22 -14.89
C GLU A 162 0.74 34.34 -14.71
N GLU A 163 0.86 33.27 -15.50
CA GLU A 163 2.07 32.61 -16.01
C GLU A 163 3.46 32.82 -15.32
N ASN A 164 4.02 31.71 -14.82
CA ASN A 164 5.25 31.09 -15.34
C ASN A 164 5.32 29.61 -14.94
#